data_AF-A0A538QLD9-F1
#
_entry.id   AF-A0A538QLD9-F1
#
_cell.length_a   1.000
_cell.length_b   1.000
_cell.length_c   1.000
_cell.angle_alpha   90.00
_cell.angle_beta   90.00
_cell.angle_gamma   90.00
#
_symmetry.space_group_name_H-M   'P 1'
#
loop_
_entity.id
_entity.type
_entity.pdbx_description
1 polymer ?
#
loop_
_entity_poly.entity_id
_entity_poly.type
_entity_poly.pdbx_seq_one_letter_code
_entity_poly.pdbx_strand_id
1 'polypeptide(L)'
;MGSVRVAIIGVGNCASSLVQGVHFYRNAPENAFIPGLMHPRLGGYHVGDIEFSAAFDIDARKVGRDLGEAIFEAPNNTVRFAEVPTLGVAVHRGMTHDGLGTYLAQMIQKA
;
A
#
# COMPACT_ATOMS: atom_id res chain seq x y z
N MET A 1 -11.13 -1.59 -20.59
CA MET A 1 -9.73 -1.25 -20.26
C MET A 1 -9.20 -2.29 -19.27
N GLY A 2 -7.88 -2.52 -19.23
CA GLY A 2 -7.27 -3.42 -18.25
C GLY A 2 -7.00 -2.72 -16.91
N SER A 3 -6.50 -3.46 -15.92
CA SER A 3 -6.08 -2.92 -14.62
C SER A 3 -4.72 -2.20 -14.70
N VAL A 4 -4.51 -1.23 -13.80
CA VAL A 4 -3.19 -0.65 -13.54
C VAL A 4 -2.50 -1.50 -12.47
N ARG A 5 -1.58 -2.36 -12.90
CA ARG A 5 -0.85 -3.25 -12.00
C ARG A 5 0.24 -2.49 -11.26
N VAL A 6 0.11 -2.37 -9.94
CA VAL A 6 1.00 -1.60 -9.08
C VAL A 6 1.83 -2.53 -8.21
N ALA A 7 3.13 -2.26 -8.14
CA ALA A 7 4.03 -2.85 -7.16
C ALA A 7 4.41 -1.80 -6.11
N ILE A 8 4.45 -2.20 -4.84
CA ILE A 8 4.88 -1.34 -3.73
C ILE A 8 6.28 -1.78 -3.27
N ILE A 9 7.20 -0.81 -3.17
CA ILE A 9 8.53 -1.02 -2.58
C ILE A 9 8.61 -0.16 -1.32
N GLY A 10 8.65 -0.81 -0.16
CA GLY A 10 8.51 -0.18 1.14
C GLY A 10 7.05 -0.04 1.56
N VAL A 11 6.58 -0.95 2.42
CA VAL A 11 5.19 -0.99 2.92
C VAL A 11 5.06 -0.10 4.16
N GLY A 12 5.40 1.18 4.00
CA GLY A 12 5.34 2.20 5.06
C GLY A 12 3.97 2.88 5.22
N ASN A 13 3.91 3.98 5.98
CA ASN A 13 2.70 4.78 6.14
C ASN A 13 2.10 5.26 4.80
N CYS A 14 2.95 5.68 3.84
CA CYS A 14 2.46 6.10 2.52
C CYS A 14 1.78 4.95 1.77
N ALA A 15 2.35 3.73 1.84
CA ALA A 15 1.74 2.54 1.27
C ALA A 15 0.41 2.22 1.97
N SER A 16 0.35 2.35 3.30
CA SER A 16 -0.87 2.17 4.07
C SER A 16 -1.98 3.13 3.65
N SER A 17 -1.68 4.43 3.55
CA SER A 17 -2.65 5.43 3.08
C SER A 17 -3.08 5.19 1.63
N LEU A 18 -2.16 4.76 0.75
CA LEU A 18 -2.47 4.45 -0.64
C LEU A 18 -3.42 3.24 -0.77
N VAL A 19 -3.08 2.11 -0.13
CA VAL A 19 -3.88 0.89 -0.19
C VAL A 19 -5.27 1.13 0.41
N GLN A 20 -5.33 1.81 1.55
CA GLN A 20 -6.61 2.23 2.15
C GLN A 20 -7.40 3.15 1.23
N GLY A 21 -6.75 4.15 0.60
CA GLY A 21 -7.39 5.10 -0.30
C GLY A 21 -7.98 4.44 -1.54
N VAL A 22 -7.23 3.55 -2.19
CA VAL A 22 -7.74 2.75 -3.32
C VAL A 22 -8.95 1.94 -2.88
N HIS A 23 -8.89 1.27 -1.73
CA HIS A 23 -10.00 0.47 -1.25
C HIS A 23 -11.24 1.31 -0.90
N PHE A 24 -11.04 2.47 -0.27
CA PHE A 24 -12.10 3.38 0.15
C PHE A 24 -12.86 3.98 -1.04
N TYR A 25 -12.13 4.39 -2.08
CA TYR A 25 -12.70 5.07 -3.25
C TYR A 25 -12.96 4.16 -4.46
N ARG A 26 -12.75 2.83 -4.36
CA ARG A 26 -12.88 1.90 -5.50
C ARG A 26 -14.23 1.93 -6.22
N ASN A 27 -15.29 2.30 -5.52
CA ASN A 27 -16.66 2.38 -6.03
C ASN A 27 -17.18 3.83 -6.17
N ALA A 28 -16.28 4.83 -6.10
CA ALA A 28 -16.69 6.21 -6.25
C ALA A 28 -17.33 6.46 -7.63
N PRO A 29 -18.36 7.32 -7.74
CA PRO A 29 -18.86 7.75 -9.03
C PRO A 29 -17.76 8.46 -9.84
N GLU A 30 -17.76 8.27 -11.16
CA GLU A 30 -16.68 8.77 -12.03
C GLU A 30 -16.52 10.29 -12.02
N ASN A 31 -17.59 11.01 -11.69
CA ASN A 31 -17.67 12.47 -11.61
C ASN A 31 -17.76 12.99 -10.17
N ALA A 32 -17.55 12.13 -9.17
CA ALA A 32 -17.58 12.54 -7.77
C ALA A 32 -16.42 13.49 -7.44
N PHE A 33 -16.69 14.49 -6.61
CA PHE A 33 -15.63 15.25 -5.96
C PHE A 33 -15.03 14.42 -4.82
N ILE A 34 -13.74 14.13 -4.91
CA ILE A 34 -12.99 13.42 -3.86
C ILE A 34 -11.84 14.32 -3.40
N PRO A 35 -11.81 14.74 -2.11
CA PRO A 35 -10.70 15.53 -1.60
C PRO A 35 -9.34 14.85 -1.82
N GLY A 36 -8.42 15.55 -2.49
CA GLY A 36 -7.08 15.04 -2.79
C GLY A 36 -6.93 14.31 -4.13
N LEU A 37 -8.03 14.04 -4.85
CA LEU A 37 -7.99 13.54 -6.22
C LEU A 37 -8.51 14.60 -7.19
N MET A 38 -7.74 14.87 -8.26
CA MET A 38 -8.21 15.76 -9.33
C MET A 38 -9.42 15.16 -10.05
N HIS A 39 -9.38 13.85 -10.32
CA HIS A 39 -10.44 13.10 -10.99
C HIS A 39 -10.52 11.66 -10.44
N PRO A 40 -11.72 11.11 -10.19
CA PRO A 40 -11.89 9.68 -9.91
C PRO A 40 -11.50 8.80 -11.11
N ARG A 41 -11.66 9.29 -12.34
CA ARG A 41 -11.18 8.67 -13.57
C ARG A 41 -10.20 9.58 -14.30
N LEU A 42 -8.97 9.11 -14.51
CA LEU A 42 -7.91 9.84 -15.23
C LEU A 42 -7.37 8.99 -16.37
N GLY A 43 -7.34 9.54 -17.59
CA GLY A 43 -6.81 8.81 -18.75
C GLY A 43 -7.57 7.51 -19.05
N GLY A 44 -8.84 7.45 -18.65
CA GLY A 44 -9.67 6.26 -18.79
C GLY A 44 -9.53 5.21 -17.67
N TYR A 45 -8.64 5.42 -16.69
CA TYR A 45 -8.50 4.56 -15.51
C TYR A 45 -9.22 5.16 -14.30
N HIS A 46 -10.09 4.38 -13.69
CA HIS A 46 -10.73 4.70 -12.41
C HIS A 46 -9.78 4.39 -11.25
N VAL A 47 -9.97 5.02 -10.08
CA VAL A 47 -9.22 4.67 -8.86
C VAL A 47 -9.35 3.17 -8.54
N GLY A 48 -10.52 2.59 -8.77
CA GLY A 48 -10.79 1.16 -8.59
C GLY A 48 -10.09 0.24 -9.60
N ASP A 49 -9.51 0.79 -10.68
CA ASP A 49 -8.75 0.00 -11.66
C ASP A 49 -7.31 -0.27 -11.18
N ILE A 50 -6.89 0.29 -10.05
CA ILE A 50 -5.59 0.01 -9.42
C ILE A 50 -5.61 -1.37 -8.78
N GLU A 51 -4.73 -2.24 -9.24
CA GLU A 51 -4.55 -3.61 -8.75
C GLU A 51 -3.15 -3.76 -8.17
N PHE A 52 -3.05 -3.95 -6.85
CA PHE A 52 -1.76 -4.28 -6.23
C PHE A 52 -1.36 -5.70 -6.65
N SER A 53 -0.24 -5.83 -7.35
CA SER A 53 0.24 -7.11 -7.88
C SER A 53 1.51 -7.61 -7.21
N ALA A 54 2.22 -6.76 -6.48
CA ALA A 54 3.42 -7.13 -5.73
C ALA A 54 3.69 -6.12 -4.60
N ALA A 55 4.33 -6.59 -3.53
CA ALA A 55 4.80 -5.75 -2.45
C ALA A 55 6.15 -6.25 -1.95
N PHE A 56 7.02 -5.32 -1.53
CA PHE A 56 8.35 -5.63 -1.01
C PHE A 56 8.64 -4.81 0.25
N ASP A 57 9.19 -5.46 1.27
CA ASP A 57 9.70 -4.80 2.48
C ASP A 57 10.94 -5.53 3.01
N ILE A 58 11.54 -4.98 4.07
CA ILE A 58 12.70 -5.55 4.75
C ILE A 58 12.39 -5.87 6.23
N ASP A 59 11.27 -5.38 6.77
CA ASP A 59 10.84 -5.63 8.15
C ASP A 59 10.27 -7.05 8.30
N ALA A 60 10.80 -7.82 9.25
CA ALA A 60 10.34 -9.17 9.60
C ALA A 60 8.88 -9.24 10.02
N ARG A 61 8.31 -8.13 10.50
CA ARG A 61 6.86 -8.08 10.80
C ARG A 61 6.00 -8.05 9.54
N LYS A 62 6.53 -7.58 8.41
CA LYS A 62 5.76 -7.36 7.18
C LYS A 62 6.02 -8.46 6.15
N VAL A 63 7.27 -8.87 5.99
CA VAL A 63 7.66 -9.90 5.03
C VAL A 63 6.91 -11.22 5.30
N GLY A 64 6.32 -11.80 4.26
CA GLY A 64 5.53 -13.02 4.31
C GLY A 64 4.04 -12.81 4.60
N ARG A 65 3.62 -11.62 5.02
CA ARG A 65 2.20 -11.31 5.25
C ARG A 65 1.50 -10.86 3.98
N ASP A 66 0.17 -10.92 4.00
CA ASP A 66 -0.64 -10.26 2.99
C ASP A 66 -0.49 -8.73 3.08
N LEU A 67 -0.49 -8.04 1.94
CA LEU A 67 -0.37 -6.59 1.87
C LEU A 67 -1.48 -5.88 2.68
N GLY A 68 -2.71 -6.38 2.66
CA GLY A 68 -3.83 -5.82 3.42
C GLY A 68 -3.61 -5.85 4.94
N GLU A 69 -2.80 -6.79 5.43
CA GLU A 69 -2.41 -6.88 6.84
C GLU A 69 -1.14 -6.06 7.11
N ALA A 70 -0.12 -6.22 6.26
CA ALA A 70 1.21 -5.61 6.43
C ALA A 70 1.18 -4.08 6.48
N ILE A 71 0.21 -3.44 5.80
CA ILE A 71 0.03 -1.98 5.87
C ILE A 71 -0.32 -1.46 7.28
N PHE A 72 -0.80 -2.32 8.16
CA PHE A 72 -1.14 -1.97 9.55
C PHE A 72 -0.08 -2.42 10.56
N GLU A 73 0.96 -3.13 10.13
CA GLU A 73 2.05 -3.56 11.01
C GLU A 73 2.95 -2.37 11.39
N ALA A 74 3.29 -2.30 12.68
CA ALA A 74 4.24 -1.32 13.20
C ALA A 74 5.56 -1.35 12.40
N PRO A 75 6.26 -0.21 12.22
CA PRO A 75 5.99 1.09 12.82
C PRO A 75 4.98 1.95 12.04
N ASN A 76 4.20 1.36 11.11
CA ASN A 76 3.11 2.10 10.49
C ASN A 76 2.11 2.52 11.57
N ASN A 77 1.68 3.78 11.49
CA ASN A 77 0.83 4.45 12.47
C ASN A 77 -0.01 5.56 11.83
N THR A 78 -0.14 5.56 10.50
CA THR A 78 -1.08 6.45 9.80
C THR A 78 -2.51 6.16 10.23
N VAL A 79 -3.41 7.12 10.03
CA VAL A 79 -4.83 6.97 10.34
C VAL A 79 -5.42 5.78 9.59
N ARG A 80 -6.20 4.95 10.30
CA ARG A 80 -7.02 3.89 9.69
C ARG A 80 -8.38 4.48 9.33
N PHE A 81 -8.63 4.66 8.04
CA PHE A 81 -9.88 5.22 7.51
C PHE A 81 -10.62 4.26 6.57
N ALA A 82 -10.03 3.12 6.26
CA ALA A 82 -10.66 2.04 5.52
C ALA A 82 -10.32 0.68 6.13
N GLU A 83 -11.27 -0.25 6.10
CA GLU A 83 -10.96 -1.66 6.30
C GLU A 83 -10.48 -2.24 4.98
N VAL A 84 -9.31 -2.86 4.99
CA VAL A 84 -8.72 -3.50 3.80
C VAL A 84 -8.78 -5.02 4.03
N PRO A 85 -9.49 -5.79 3.19
CA PRO A 85 -9.51 -7.24 3.30
C PRO A 85 -8.16 -7.83 2.87
N THR A 86 -7.98 -9.14 3.08
CA THR A 86 -6.88 -9.89 2.47
C THR A 86 -6.88 -9.67 0.95
N LEU A 87 -5.75 -9.26 0.40
CA LEU A 87 -5.60 -8.90 -1.01
C LEU A 87 -5.05 -10.05 -1.87
N GLY A 88 -4.51 -11.10 -1.24
CA GLY A 88 -3.82 -12.19 -1.92
C GLY A 88 -2.43 -11.78 -2.43
N VAL A 89 -1.85 -10.72 -1.86
CA VAL A 89 -0.56 -10.15 -2.30
C VAL A 89 0.43 -10.28 -1.17
N ALA A 90 1.30 -11.29 -1.23
CA ALA A 90 2.34 -11.45 -0.23
C ALA A 90 3.38 -10.33 -0.31
N VAL A 91 3.82 -9.83 0.85
CA VAL A 91 4.97 -8.93 0.94
C VAL A 91 6.24 -9.77 0.85
N HIS A 92 6.99 -9.60 -0.23
CA HIS A 92 8.24 -10.31 -0.46
C HIS A 92 9.42 -9.61 0.22
N ARG A 93 10.47 -10.38 0.51
CA ARG A 93 11.73 -9.85 1.01
C ARG A 93 12.43 -9.04 -0.09
N GLY A 94 12.51 -7.72 0.06
CA GLY A 94 13.24 -6.84 -0.88
C GLY A 94 14.76 -6.89 -0.69
N MET A 95 15.51 -6.04 -1.41
CA MET A 95 16.93 -5.84 -1.11
C MET A 95 17.09 -4.69 -0.11
N THR A 96 17.89 -4.87 0.95
CA THR A 96 18.04 -3.82 2.00
C THR A 96 18.87 -2.63 1.54
N HIS A 97 20.00 -2.87 0.87
CA HIS A 97 20.97 -1.82 0.50
C HIS A 97 21.19 -0.80 1.63
N ASP A 98 21.06 0.48 1.32
CA ASP A 98 21.14 1.64 2.21
C ASP A 98 19.76 2.08 2.75
N GLY A 99 18.71 1.30 2.52
CA GLY A 99 17.34 1.60 2.93
C GLY A 99 17.08 1.46 4.44
N LEU A 100 18.04 0.97 5.23
CA LEU A 100 17.94 0.82 6.68
C LEU A 100 18.94 1.72 7.41
N GLY A 101 18.50 2.91 7.80
CA GLY A 101 19.32 3.87 8.54
C GLY A 101 19.44 3.55 10.05
N THR A 102 20.34 4.27 10.73
CA THR A 102 20.72 4.07 12.14
C THR A 102 19.53 3.99 13.11
N TYR A 103 18.54 4.86 12.96
CA TYR A 103 17.40 4.93 13.87
C TYR A 103 16.34 3.87 13.56
N LEU A 104 16.07 3.62 12.27
CA LEU A 104 15.10 2.60 11.87
C LEU A 104 15.60 1.20 12.23
N ALA A 105 16.91 0.95 12.17
CA ALA A 105 17.54 -0.29 12.60
C ALA A 105 17.33 -0.61 14.11
N GLN A 106 16.98 0.39 14.92
CA GLN A 106 16.66 0.20 16.34
C GLN A 106 15.17 -0.13 16.57
N MET A 107 14.31 0.05 15.56
CA MET A 107 12.86 -0.13 15.66
C MET A 107 12.33 -1.36 14.94
N ILE A 108 13.08 -1.91 14.00
CA ILE A 108 12.66 -3.02 13.16
C ILE A 108 13.72 -4.12 13.15
N GLN A 109 13.28 -5.37 13.02
CA GLN A 109 14.18 -6.49 12.73
C GLN A 109 14.18 -6.72 11.23
N LYS A 110 15.38 -6.81 10.64
CA LYS A 110 15.52 -7.20 9.23
C LYS A 110 15.10 -8.66 9.06
N ALA A 111 14.20 -8.91 8.11
CA ALA A 111 13.78 -10.23 7.65
C ALA A 111 14.89 -11.01 6.93
#